data_AF-A0A8T1TSE0-F1
#
_entry.id   AF-A0A8T1TSE0-F1
#
_cell.length_a   1.000
_cell.length_b   1.000
_cell.length_c   1.000
_cell.angle_alpha   90.00
_cell.angle_beta   90.00
_cell.angle_gamma   90.00
#
_symmetry.space_group_name_H-M   'P 1'
#
loop_
_entity.id
_entity.type
_entity.pdbx_description
1 polymer ?
#
loop_
_entity_poly.entity_id
_entity_poly.type
_entity_poly.pdbx_seq_one_letter_code
_entity_poly.pdbx_strand_id
1 'polypeptide(L)'
;MSHLGSVHPTHDEEYEQFQRRNLTSLEVFGFANETTTNMYDWLRWIVERNLPLSEVENSLTRQLVRMRPTSAITLKTYMERVAGRVGNTIAKEMGALFGIMWDSWSSGTYHYVAVVTVYAGSNGRVERVIALSPTVDGQTAGVKLSLLKPFLPSTTRLWRW
;
A
#
# COMPACT_ATOMS: atom_id res chain seq x y z
N MET A 1 -10.80 1.65 -43.32
CA MET A 1 -11.12 0.43 -42.55
C MET A 1 -10.10 0.31 -41.43
N SER A 2 -10.55 0.23 -40.18
CA SER A 2 -9.71 0.19 -38.98
C SER A 2 -8.85 -1.08 -38.97
N HIS A 3 -7.57 -0.97 -38.60
CA HIS A 3 -6.62 -2.10 -38.44
C HIS A 3 -7.20 -3.22 -37.56
N LEU A 4 -8.05 -2.84 -36.61
CA LEU A 4 -8.69 -3.74 -35.66
C LEU A 4 -9.63 -4.74 -36.36
N GLY A 5 -10.44 -4.29 -37.32
CA GLY A 5 -11.40 -5.15 -38.03
C GLY A 5 -10.75 -6.12 -39.03
N SER A 6 -9.50 -5.85 -39.44
CA SER A 6 -8.75 -6.76 -40.31
C SER A 6 -8.05 -7.90 -39.58
N VAL A 7 -7.65 -7.68 -38.32
CA VAL A 7 -6.90 -8.66 -37.51
C VAL A 7 -7.80 -9.43 -36.56
N HIS A 8 -8.89 -8.80 -36.10
CA HIS A 8 -9.89 -9.43 -35.24
C HIS A 8 -11.29 -9.24 -35.84
N PRO A 9 -11.68 -10.10 -36.82
CA PRO A 9 -12.96 -9.99 -37.51
C PRO A 9 -14.17 -10.13 -36.57
N THR A 10 -13.99 -10.78 -35.42
CA THR A 10 -15.00 -11.01 -34.38
C THR A 10 -14.98 -9.97 -33.27
N HIS A 11 -14.15 -8.92 -33.36
CA HIS A 11 -13.96 -7.96 -32.27
C HIS A 11 -15.26 -7.29 -31.82
N ASP A 12 -16.14 -6.94 -32.76
CA ASP A 12 -17.42 -6.30 -32.46
C ASP A 12 -18.35 -7.24 -31.70
N GLU A 13 -18.41 -8.52 -32.07
CA GLU A 13 -19.22 -9.54 -31.38
C GLU A 13 -18.67 -9.86 -29.98
N GLU A 14 -17.35 -9.93 -29.83
CA GLU A 14 -16.66 -10.13 -28.55
C GLU A 14 -16.85 -8.93 -27.60
N TYR A 15 -16.80 -7.71 -28.13
CA TYR A 15 -17.04 -6.49 -27.38
C TYR A 15 -18.51 -6.36 -26.96
N GLU A 16 -19.45 -6.67 -27.85
CA GLU A 16 -20.87 -6.74 -27.49
C GLU A 16 -21.13 -7.81 -26.43
N GLN A 17 -20.50 -8.98 -26.53
CA GLN A 17 -20.64 -10.03 -25.54
C GLN A 17 -20.04 -9.62 -24.18
N PHE A 18 -18.92 -8.89 -24.18
CA PHE A 18 -18.33 -8.29 -22.98
C PHE A 18 -19.29 -7.29 -22.30
N GLN A 19 -19.88 -6.38 -23.09
CA GLN A 19 -20.87 -5.41 -22.61
C GLN A 19 -22.13 -6.10 -22.07
N ARG A 20 -22.65 -7.12 -22.76
CA ARG A 20 -23.82 -7.90 -22.33
C ARG A 20 -23.59 -8.69 -21.05
N ARG A 21 -22.35 -9.12 -20.77
CA ARG A 21 -22.00 -9.86 -19.56
C ARG A 21 -21.92 -8.98 -18.31
N ASN A 22 -22.11 -7.66 -18.43
CA ASN A 22 -21.99 -6.69 -17.33
C ASN A 22 -20.71 -6.90 -16.50
N LEU A 23 -19.64 -7.32 -17.19
CA LEU A 23 -18.36 -7.62 -16.56
C LEU A 23 -17.72 -6.29 -16.16
N THR A 24 -17.22 -6.28 -14.92
CA THR A 24 -16.58 -5.14 -14.25
C THR A 24 -15.50 -4.45 -15.10
N SER A 25 -15.23 -3.20 -14.74
CA SER A 25 -14.13 -2.33 -15.20
C SER A 25 -12.90 -3.08 -15.74
N LEU A 26 -12.22 -2.49 -16.74
CA LEU A 26 -10.96 -2.98 -17.33
C LEU A 26 -9.88 -3.36 -16.30
N GLU A 27 -10.02 -2.93 -15.05
CA GLU A 27 -9.31 -3.41 -13.86
C GLU A 27 -9.21 -4.95 -13.77
N VAL A 28 -10.22 -5.70 -14.21
CA VAL A 28 -10.18 -7.19 -14.20
C VAL A 28 -9.08 -7.75 -15.10
N PHE A 29 -8.72 -7.03 -16.17
CA PHE A 29 -7.64 -7.41 -17.07
C PHE A 29 -6.30 -6.79 -16.65
N GLY A 30 -6.21 -6.19 -15.46
CA GLY A 30 -5.00 -5.57 -14.93
C GLY A 30 -4.75 -4.14 -15.42
N PHE A 31 -5.69 -3.52 -16.13
CA PHE A 31 -5.56 -2.12 -16.51
C PHE A 31 -5.89 -1.19 -15.34
N ALA A 32 -4.93 -0.36 -14.93
CA ALA A 32 -5.18 0.74 -14.03
C ALA A 32 -5.66 1.96 -14.81
N ASN A 33 -6.66 2.66 -14.28
CA ASN A 33 -7.05 3.96 -14.84
C ASN A 33 -5.95 5.01 -14.63
N GLU A 34 -6.03 6.11 -15.37
CA GLU A 34 -5.01 7.16 -15.35
C GLU A 34 -4.83 7.80 -13.96
N THR A 35 -5.92 7.97 -13.20
CA THR A 35 -5.88 8.51 -11.84
C THR A 35 -5.09 7.61 -10.90
N THR A 36 -5.32 6.29 -10.97
CA THR A 36 -4.60 5.29 -10.18
C THR A 36 -3.11 5.27 -10.54
N THR A 37 -2.80 5.28 -11.84
CA THR A 37 -1.42 5.30 -12.34
C THR A 37 -0.69 6.56 -11.86
N ASN A 38 -1.31 7.73 -12.02
CA ASN A 38 -0.75 9.00 -11.58
C ASN A 38 -0.47 9.03 -10.07
N MET A 39 -1.38 8.50 -9.25
CA MET A 39 -1.17 8.45 -7.81
C MET A 39 -0.10 7.43 -7.40
N TYR A 40 -0.03 6.29 -8.10
CA TYR A 40 1.04 5.32 -7.92
C TYR A 40 2.42 5.94 -8.21
N ASP A 41 2.55 6.70 -9.30
CA ASP A 41 3.80 7.38 -9.64
C ASP A 41 4.19 8.42 -8.58
N TRP A 42 3.23 9.17 -8.03
CA TRP A 42 3.49 10.07 -6.91
C TRP A 42 3.96 9.34 -5.65
N LEU A 43 3.27 8.26 -5.26
CA LEU A 43 3.66 7.45 -4.11
C LEU A 43 5.08 6.90 -4.29
N ARG A 44 5.35 6.33 -5.47
CA ARG A 44 6.66 5.80 -5.82
C ARG A 44 7.74 6.88 -5.75
N TRP A 45 7.49 8.04 -6.35
CA TRP A 45 8.43 9.18 -6.34
C TRP A 45 8.81 9.61 -4.93
N ILE A 46 7.81 9.74 -4.05
CA ILE A 46 8.02 10.21 -2.68
C ILE A 46 8.72 9.14 -1.84
N VAL A 47 8.27 7.89 -1.92
CA VAL A 47 8.80 6.78 -1.10
C VAL A 47 10.19 6.35 -1.55
N GLU A 48 10.41 6.09 -2.84
CA GLU A 48 11.70 5.59 -3.35
C GLU A 48 12.82 6.63 -3.25
N ARG A 49 12.49 7.93 -3.29
CA ARG A 49 13.46 9.02 -3.17
C ARG A 49 13.55 9.61 -1.75
N ASN A 50 12.76 9.11 -0.80
CA ASN A 50 12.70 9.61 0.56
C ASN A 50 12.47 11.14 0.64
N LEU A 51 11.48 11.64 -0.10
CA LEU A 51 11.15 13.06 -0.18
C LEU A 51 10.06 13.44 0.84
N PRO A 52 10.00 14.71 1.28
CA PRO A 52 8.91 15.16 2.16
C PRO A 52 7.56 15.10 1.43
N LEU A 53 6.46 14.83 2.16
CA LEU A 53 5.12 14.78 1.55
C LEU A 53 4.72 16.12 0.89
N SER A 54 5.24 17.24 1.39
CA SER A 54 5.02 18.58 0.83
C SER A 54 5.64 18.76 -0.57
N GLU A 55 6.49 17.83 -1.01
CA GLU A 55 7.13 17.89 -2.32
C GLU A 55 6.13 17.87 -3.48
N VAL A 56 4.97 17.21 -3.31
CA VAL A 56 3.90 17.19 -4.32
C VAL A 56 3.25 18.57 -4.53
N GLU A 57 3.47 19.49 -3.58
CA GLU A 57 3.00 20.88 -3.59
C GLU A 57 4.11 21.87 -3.95
N ASN A 58 5.37 21.42 -4.05
CA ASN A 58 6.49 22.26 -4.42
C ASN A 58 6.29 22.84 -5.84
N SER A 59 6.46 24.17 -5.96
CA SER A 59 6.20 24.89 -7.21
C SER A 59 7.12 24.46 -8.35
N LEU A 60 8.42 24.26 -8.09
CA LEU A 60 9.38 23.83 -9.11
C LEU A 60 9.10 22.38 -9.53
N THR A 61 8.81 21.50 -8.57
CA THR A 61 8.47 20.11 -8.86
C THR A 61 7.24 20.01 -9.73
N ARG A 62 6.18 20.77 -9.44
CA ARG A 62 4.98 20.85 -10.28
C ARG A 62 5.24 21.36 -11.70
N GLN A 63 6.25 22.21 -11.89
CA GLN A 63 6.62 22.69 -13.23
C GLN A 63 7.39 21.64 -14.04
N LEU A 64 8.14 20.76 -13.37
CA LEU A 64 9.06 19.83 -14.02
C LEU A 64 8.50 18.41 -14.18
N VAL A 65 7.65 17.96 -13.27
CA VAL A 65 7.10 16.60 -13.34
C VAL A 65 5.95 16.50 -14.33
N ARG A 66 5.80 15.33 -14.94
CA ARG A 66 4.69 15.02 -15.86
C ARG A 66 3.41 14.57 -15.14
N MET A 67 3.53 14.20 -13.87
CA MET A 67 2.40 13.74 -13.04
C MET A 67 1.41 14.89 -12.80
N ARG A 68 0.12 14.61 -12.89
CA ARG A 68 -0.95 15.58 -12.57
C ARG A 68 -0.79 16.05 -11.12
N PRO A 69 -0.91 17.36 -10.84
CA PRO A 69 -0.76 17.89 -9.50
C PRO A 69 -1.67 17.21 -8.47
N THR A 70 -1.16 17.03 -7.25
CA THR A 70 -1.91 16.53 -6.10
C THR A 70 -1.56 17.32 -4.83
N SER A 71 -2.23 17.03 -3.72
CA SER A 71 -1.94 17.64 -2.41
C SER A 71 -1.27 16.64 -1.48
N ALA A 72 -0.54 17.14 -0.49
CA ALA A 72 0.08 16.29 0.53
C ALA A 72 -0.99 15.49 1.31
N ILE A 73 -2.16 16.10 1.54
CA ILE A 73 -3.31 15.46 2.20
C ILE A 73 -3.84 14.31 1.35
N THR A 74 -4.04 14.52 0.05
CA THR A 74 -4.50 13.47 -0.86
C THR A 74 -3.49 12.33 -0.91
N LEU A 75 -2.20 12.64 -1.08
CA LEU A 75 -1.14 11.62 -1.08
C LEU A 75 -1.17 10.79 0.20
N LYS A 76 -1.27 11.43 1.37
CA LYS A 76 -1.34 10.75 2.66
C LYS A 76 -2.52 9.78 2.74
N THR A 77 -3.72 10.19 2.34
CA THR A 77 -4.89 9.30 2.29
C THR A 77 -4.64 8.07 1.41
N TYR A 78 -3.95 8.24 0.27
CA TYR A 78 -3.59 7.11 -0.58
C TYR A 78 -2.51 6.23 0.04
N MET A 79 -1.52 6.79 0.73
CA MET A 79 -0.53 6.02 1.49
C MET A 79 -1.20 5.15 2.55
N GLU A 80 -2.16 5.69 3.31
CA GLU A 80 -2.93 4.94 4.31
C GLU A 80 -3.72 3.79 3.68
N ARG A 81 -4.39 4.04 2.54
CA ARG A 81 -5.10 3.00 1.78
C ARG A 81 -4.18 1.91 1.26
N VAL A 82 -3.00 2.28 0.76
CA VAL A 82 -1.98 1.34 0.28
C VAL A 82 -1.43 0.51 1.44
N ALA A 83 -1.11 1.15 2.58
CA ALA A 83 -0.67 0.46 3.78
C ALA A 83 -1.71 -0.58 4.24
N GLY A 84 -3.00 -0.22 4.28
CA GLY A 84 -4.06 -1.18 4.62
C GLY A 84 -4.18 -2.34 3.62
N ARG A 85 -4.04 -2.08 2.31
CA ARG A 85 -4.05 -3.14 1.28
C ARG A 85 -2.84 -4.06 1.39
N VAL A 86 -1.65 -3.50 1.55
CA VAL A 86 -0.40 -4.26 1.74
C VAL A 86 -0.46 -5.08 3.02
N GLY A 87 -0.96 -4.50 4.12
CA GLY A 87 -1.18 -5.20 5.38
C GLY A 87 -2.13 -6.40 5.23
N ASN A 88 -3.24 -6.24 4.49
CA ASN A 88 -4.15 -7.35 4.18
C ASN A 88 -3.48 -8.44 3.33
N THR A 89 -2.62 -8.07 2.38
CA THR A 89 -1.85 -9.04 1.59
C THR A 89 -0.86 -9.81 2.47
N ILE A 90 -0.12 -9.11 3.34
CA ILE A 90 0.78 -9.73 4.31
C ILE A 90 0.02 -10.69 5.24
N ALA A 91 -1.15 -10.28 5.73
CA ALA A 91 -1.97 -11.10 6.63
C ALA A 91 -2.43 -12.41 5.97
N LYS A 92 -2.81 -12.35 4.68
CA LYS A 92 -3.14 -13.56 3.90
C LYS A 92 -1.92 -14.44 3.66
N GLU A 93 -0.77 -13.82 3.37
CA GLU A 93 0.48 -14.52 3.09
C GLU A 93 1.02 -15.27 4.33
N MET A 94 0.98 -14.64 5.50
CA MET A 94 1.52 -15.23 6.74
C MET A 94 0.65 -16.34 7.34
N GLY A 95 -0.66 -16.33 7.07
CA GLY A 95 -1.62 -17.29 7.63
C GLY A 95 -1.72 -17.20 9.16
N ALA A 96 -2.02 -18.33 9.81
CA ALA A 96 -2.23 -18.40 11.26
C ALA A 96 -0.95 -18.66 12.07
N LEU A 97 0.13 -19.10 11.41
CA LEU A 97 1.39 -19.47 12.06
C LEU A 97 2.48 -18.47 11.71
N PHE A 98 2.74 -17.56 12.63
CA PHE A 98 3.78 -16.55 12.48
C PHE A 98 4.41 -16.23 13.84
N GLY A 99 5.67 -15.78 13.81
CA GLY A 99 6.35 -15.14 14.92
C GLY A 99 6.24 -13.63 14.82
N ILE A 100 6.42 -12.97 15.96
CA ILE A 100 6.56 -11.52 16.06
C ILE A 100 7.97 -11.22 16.56
N MET A 101 8.66 -10.32 15.87
CA MET A 101 9.97 -9.79 16.24
C MET A 101 9.84 -8.29 16.50
N TRP A 102 10.52 -7.81 17.53
CA TRP A 102 10.68 -6.38 17.79
C TRP A 102 12.09 -5.97 17.47
N ASP A 103 12.22 -4.91 16.70
CA ASP A 103 13.46 -4.17 16.56
C ASP A 103 13.27 -2.78 17.17
N SER A 104 14.21 -2.35 17.99
CA SER A 104 14.11 -1.09 18.73
C SER A 104 15.41 -0.33 18.64
N TRP A 105 15.32 0.94 18.26
CA TRP A 105 16.47 1.83 18.18
C TRP A 105 16.11 3.21 18.72
N SER A 106 17.13 4.03 18.93
CA SER A 106 16.96 5.41 19.40
C SER A 106 17.61 6.36 18.42
N SER A 107 16.95 7.49 18.13
CA SER A 107 17.52 8.57 17.33
C SER A 107 17.07 9.91 17.91
N GLY A 108 18.04 10.70 18.37
CA GLY A 108 17.78 11.94 19.10
C GLY A 108 16.97 11.68 20.37
N THR A 109 15.86 12.41 20.53
CA THR A 109 14.93 12.29 21.67
C THR A 109 13.86 11.22 21.47
N TYR A 110 13.87 10.51 20.34
CA TYR A 110 12.86 9.52 20.00
C TYR A 110 13.41 8.10 20.14
N HIS A 111 12.61 7.24 20.74
CA HIS A 111 12.80 5.80 20.66
C HIS A 111 11.83 5.24 19.64
N TYR A 112 12.31 4.41 18.74
CA TYR A 112 11.50 3.77 17.70
C TYR A 112 11.38 2.28 18.01
N VAL A 113 10.20 1.74 17.75
CA VAL A 113 9.95 0.30 17.79
C VAL A 113 9.32 -0.12 16.47
N ALA A 114 10.00 -0.98 15.74
CA ALA A 114 9.44 -1.71 14.63
C ALA A 114 8.87 -3.05 15.11
N VAL A 115 7.68 -3.37 14.63
CA VAL A 115 7.06 -4.70 14.81
C VAL A 115 7.15 -5.41 13.47
N VAL A 116 7.81 -6.57 13.48
CA VAL A 116 8.07 -7.39 12.30
C VAL A 116 7.36 -8.72 12.47
N THR A 117 6.59 -9.16 11.48
CA THR A 117 6.11 -10.54 11.41
C THR A 117 7.13 -11.40 10.71
N VAL A 118 7.31 -12.62 11.23
CA VAL A 118 8.24 -13.61 10.70
C VAL A 118 7.49 -14.91 10.47
N TYR A 119 7.51 -15.45 9.25
CA TYR A 119 6.78 -16.67 8.91
C TYR A 119 7.48 -17.47 7.82
N ALA A 120 7.04 -18.71 7.58
CA ALA A 120 7.55 -19.53 6.48
C ALA A 120 6.76 -19.23 5.20
N GLY A 121 7.44 -18.65 4.20
CA GLY A 121 6.94 -18.51 2.84
C GLY A 121 7.39 -19.66 1.94
N SER A 122 6.99 -19.62 0.67
CA SER A 122 7.34 -20.65 -0.33
C SER A 122 8.84 -20.84 -0.53
N ASN A 123 9.63 -19.78 -0.33
CA ASN A 123 11.08 -19.77 -0.55
C ASN A 123 11.88 -19.63 0.76
N GLY A 124 11.29 -19.96 1.90
CA GLY A 124 11.94 -19.90 3.22
C GLY A 124 11.37 -18.83 4.15
N ARG A 125 12.17 -18.38 5.12
CA ARG A 125 11.77 -17.37 6.12
C ARG A 125 11.46 -16.04 5.43
N VAL A 126 10.29 -15.48 5.72
CA VAL A 126 9.84 -14.16 5.28
C VAL A 126 9.72 -13.25 6.48
N GLU A 127 10.17 -12.00 6.32
CA GLU A 127 10.06 -10.95 7.33
C GLU A 127 9.32 -9.75 6.74
N ARG A 128 8.32 -9.23 7.46
CA ARG A 128 7.55 -8.05 7.02
C ARG A 128 7.36 -7.09 8.19
N VAL A 129 7.72 -5.83 8.00
CA VAL A 129 7.40 -4.76 8.96
C VAL A 129 5.89 -4.50 8.87
N ILE A 130 5.18 -4.63 9.99
CA ILE A 130 3.73 -4.38 10.08
C ILE A 130 3.40 -3.11 10.87
N ALA A 131 4.35 -2.61 11.65
CA ALA A 131 4.19 -1.37 12.40
C ALA A 131 5.56 -0.72 12.64
N LEU A 132 5.55 0.61 12.66
CA LEU A 132 6.67 1.42 13.12
C LEU A 132 6.09 2.57 13.94
N SER A 133 6.52 2.70 15.18
CA SER A 133 6.03 3.77 16.06
C SER A 133 7.17 4.45 16.81
N PRO A 134 7.23 5.79 16.81
CA PRO A 134 8.01 6.51 17.80
C PRO A 134 7.32 6.38 19.16
N THR A 135 7.99 5.76 20.12
CA THR A 135 7.58 5.71 21.52
C THR A 135 8.09 6.95 22.26
N VAL A 136 7.15 7.76 22.76
CA VAL A 136 7.43 8.97 23.56
C VAL A 136 7.51 8.63 25.06
N ASP A 137 6.76 7.63 25.53
CA ASP A 137 6.54 7.34 26.96
C ASP A 137 7.32 6.12 27.50
N GLY A 138 8.54 5.92 27.01
CA GLY A 138 9.47 4.93 27.56
C GLY A 138 9.24 3.47 27.10
N GLN A 139 10.21 2.63 27.42
CA GLN A 139 10.39 1.26 26.90
C GLN A 139 9.70 0.17 27.75
N THR A 140 8.67 0.51 28.53
CA THR A 140 8.04 -0.47 29.42
C THR A 140 7.33 -1.58 28.63
N ALA A 141 7.26 -2.78 29.19
CA ALA A 141 6.55 -3.90 28.59
C ALA A 141 5.07 -3.56 28.30
N GLY A 142 4.44 -2.72 29.14
CA GLY A 142 3.07 -2.26 28.94
C GLY A 142 2.89 -1.40 27.68
N VAL A 143 3.82 -0.50 27.39
CA VAL A 143 3.80 0.30 26.15
C VAL A 143 3.96 -0.60 24.92
N LYS A 144 4.88 -1.57 24.98
CA LYS A 144 5.08 -2.56 23.91
C LYS A 144 3.84 -3.43 23.68
N LEU A 145 3.14 -3.84 24.75
CA LEU A 145 1.88 -4.56 24.65
C LEU A 145 0.76 -3.70 24.04
N SER A 146 0.71 -2.41 24.35
CA SER A 146 -0.27 -1.49 23.74
C SER A 146 -0.06 -1.33 22.23
N LEU A 147 1.19 -1.34 21.77
CA LEU A 147 1.52 -1.34 20.34
C LEU A 147 0.99 -2.59 19.62
N LEU A 148 0.83 -3.71 20.31
CA LEU A 148 0.32 -4.97 19.72
C LEU A 148 -1.20 -5.06 19.67
N LYS A 149 -1.93 -4.30 20.51
CA LYS A 149 -3.39 -4.40 20.61
C LYS A 149 -4.12 -4.20 19.27
N PRO A 150 -3.68 -3.31 18.36
CA PRO A 150 -4.27 -3.21 17.03
C PRO A 150 -3.97 -4.40 16.10
N PHE A 151 -2.92 -5.18 16.39
CA PHE A 151 -2.39 -6.24 15.52
C PHE A 151 -2.78 -7.65 15.97
N LEU A 152 -3.13 -7.83 17.24
CA LEU A 152 -3.61 -9.11 17.76
C LEU A 152 -5.12 -9.21 17.57
N PRO A 153 -5.64 -10.36 17.07
CA PRO A 153 -7.07 -10.54 16.92
C PRO A 153 -7.75 -10.51 18.30
N SER A 154 -8.37 -9.38 18.63
CA SER A 154 -9.40 -9.33 19.67
C SER A 154 -10.68 -9.90 19.08
N THR A 155 -11.45 -10.62 19.90
CA THR A 155 -12.70 -11.28 19.52
C THR A 155 -13.80 -10.33 19.05
N THR A 156 -13.52 -9.05 18.81
CA THR A 156 -14.51 -8.08 18.31
C THR A 156 -13.85 -6.97 17.48
N ARG A 157 -13.99 -7.13 16.16
CA ARG A 157 -14.06 -6.09 15.10
C ARG A 157 -12.87 -5.15 14.86
N LEU A 158 -12.56 -5.12 13.55
CA LEU A 158 -12.07 -4.00 12.73
C LEU A 158 -10.62 -3.57 12.98
N TRP A 159 -9.74 -4.16 12.17
CA TRP A 159 -8.46 -3.58 11.78
C TRP A 159 -8.67 -2.11 11.34
N ARG A 160 -8.34 -1.16 12.22
CA ARG A 160 -8.24 0.25 11.85
C ARG A 160 -6.80 0.49 11.39
N TRP A 161 -6.64 0.61 10.08
CA TRP A 161 -5.54 1.34 9.46
C TRP A 161 -6.03 2.78 9.23
#